data_AF-A0A1Q7V886-F1
#
_entry.id   AF-A0A1Q7V886-F1
#
_cell.length_a   1.000
_cell.length_b   1.000
_cell.length_c   1.000
_cell.angle_alpha   90.00
_cell.angle_beta   90.00
_cell.angle_gamma   90.00
#
_symmetry.space_group_name_H-M   'P 1'
#
loop_
_entity.id
_entity.type
_entity.pdbx_description
1 polymer ?
#
loop_
_entity_poly.entity_id
_entity_poly.type
_entity_poly.pdbx_seq_one_letter_code
_entity_poly.pdbx_strand_id
1 'polypeptide(L)' 'MPLGREGQSFFKMTGSGNDFVVFESTQGKAAHLENPATIRSLSARGTGVGADGVVFVEAIKPGEVGMRY' A
#
# COMPACT_ATOMS: atom_id res chain seq x y z
N MET A 1 -12.25 15.70 21.53
CA MET A 1 -12.25 15.03 20.20
C MET A 1 -11.01 14.16 20.15
N PRO A 2 -11.10 12.83 19.99
CA PRO A 2 -9.89 12.04 19.80
C PRO A 2 -9.25 12.48 18.48
N LEU A 3 -7.95 12.79 18.49
CA LEU A 3 -7.17 13.03 17.28
C LEU A 3 -7.34 11.80 16.40
N GLY A 4 -7.98 11.97 15.24
CA GLY A 4 -8.05 10.90 14.24
C GLY A 4 -6.63 10.43 13.93
N ARG A 5 -6.42 9.13 13.72
CA ARG A 5 -5.15 8.65 13.20
C ARG A 5 -4.89 9.38 11.87
N GLU A 6 -3.97 10.34 11.87
CA GLU A 6 -3.49 10.94 10.63
C GLU A 6 -2.62 9.89 9.91
N GLY A 7 -3.04 9.48 8.71
CA GLY A 7 -2.27 8.57 7.85
C GLY A 7 -3.08 7.42 7.23
N GLN A 8 -2.49 6.79 6.22
CA GLN A 8 -3.06 5.62 5.54
C GLN A 8 -2.58 4.32 6.20
N SER A 9 -3.52 3.44 6.57
CA SER A 9 -3.17 2.11 7.09
C SER A 9 -2.66 1.19 5.99
N PHE A 10 -1.67 0.37 6.31
CA PHE A 10 -1.05 -0.59 5.39
C PHE A 10 -0.57 -1.84 6.13
N PHE A 11 -0.29 -2.89 5.37
CA PHE A 11 0.41 -4.07 5.84
C PHE A 11 1.81 -4.13 5.23
N LYS A 12 2.81 -4.43 6.03
CA LYS A 12 4.15 -4.74 5.53
C LYS A 12 4.26 -6.26 5.39
N MET A 13 4.48 -6.74 4.17
CA MET A 13 4.54 -8.18 3.89
C MET A 13 5.87 -8.53 3.25
N THR A 14 6.42 -9.70 3.57
CA THR A 14 7.65 -10.22 2.97
C THR A 14 7.46 -11.66 2.53
N GLY A 15 8.10 -12.04 1.42
CA GLY A 15 8.09 -13.39 0.89
C GLY A 15 9.27 -13.61 -0.07
N SER A 16 9.94 -14.75 0.05
CA SER A 16 11.07 -15.14 -0.81
C SER A 16 12.19 -14.10 -0.91
N GLY A 17 12.38 -13.28 0.13
CA GLY A 17 13.41 -12.24 0.19
C GLY A 17 12.98 -10.85 -0.30
N ASN A 18 11.77 -10.71 -0.87
CA ASN A 18 11.22 -9.40 -1.23
C ASN A 18 10.28 -8.87 -0.14
N ASP A 19 10.14 -7.54 -0.06
CA ASP A 19 9.22 -6.88 0.86
C ASP A 19 8.33 -5.81 0.21
N PHE A 20 7.05 -5.80 0.56
CA PHE A 20 6.03 -4.94 -0.03
C PHE A 20 5.23 -4.17 1.02
N VAL A 21 4.91 -2.92 0.72
CA VAL A 21 3.85 -2.17 1.41
C VAL A 21 2.54 -2.47 0.71
N VAL A 22 1.58 -3.04 1.43
CA VAL A 22 0.29 -3.48 0.87
C VAL A 22 -0.83 -2.59 1.39
N PHE A 23 -1.56 -1.97 0.46
CA PHE A 23 -2.73 -1.15 0.74
C PHE A 23 -4.01 -1.85 0.28
N GLU A 24 -5.04 -1.73 1.11
CA GLU A 24 -6.41 -2.04 0.72
C GLU A 24 -6.97 -0.84 -0.06
N SER A 25 -7.31 -1.04 -1.33
CA SER A 25 -7.76 -0.01 -2.27
C SER A 25 -9.15 -0.30 -2.86
N THR A 26 -9.95 -1.15 -2.21
CA THR A 26 -11.35 -1.37 -2.59
C THR A 26 -12.08 -0.03 -2.56
N GLN A 27 -12.83 0.26 -3.63
CA GLN A 27 -13.51 1.56 -3.80
C GLN A 27 -12.55 2.76 -3.74
N GLY A 28 -11.27 2.57 -4.13
CA GLY A 28 -10.30 3.66 -4.27
C GLY A 28 -9.76 4.23 -2.95
N LYS A 29 -9.92 3.52 -1.82
CA LYS A 29 -9.45 3.99 -0.49
C LYS A 29 -7.98 4.42 -0.48
N ALA A 30 -7.12 3.78 -1.27
CA ALA A 30 -5.71 4.09 -1.36
C ALA A 30 -5.29 4.68 -2.73
N ALA A 31 -6.25 5.03 -3.59
CA ALA A 31 -5.97 5.50 -4.96
C ALA A 31 -5.11 6.77 -5.00
N HIS A 32 -5.20 7.63 -3.98
CA HIS A 32 -4.36 8.83 -3.86
C HIS A 32 -2.86 8.53 -3.75
N LEU A 33 -2.48 7.30 -3.40
CA LEU A 33 -1.10 6.85 -3.31
C LEU A 33 -0.57 6.22 -4.61
N GLU A 34 -1.43 6.00 -5.60
CA GLU A 34 -1.12 5.32 -6.87
C GLU A 34 -0.42 6.26 -7.87
N ASN A 35 0.62 6.95 -7.41
CA ASN A 35 1.47 7.77 -8.27
C ASN A 35 2.97 7.43 -8.06
N PRO A 36 3.80 7.50 -9.12
CA PRO A 36 5.19 7.06 -9.04
C PRO A 36 6.04 7.77 -8.00
N ALA A 37 5.77 9.05 -7.72
CA ALA A 37 6.54 9.81 -6.73
C ALA A 37 6.26 9.31 -5.31
N THR A 38 5.00 9.07 -5.00
CA THR A 38 4.57 8.54 -3.70
C THR A 38 5.05 7.11 -3.50
N ILE A 39 4.90 6.25 -4.52
CA ILE A 39 5.41 4.87 -4.48
C ILE A 39 6.92 4.86 -4.20
N ARG A 40 7.71 5.68 -4.92
CA ARG A 40 9.16 5.80 -4.67
C ARG A 40 9.47 6.29 -3.26
N SER A 41 8.72 7.28 -2.75
CA SER A 41 8.91 7.80 -1.40
C SER A 41 8.58 6.76 -0.33
N LEU A 42 7.55 5.94 -0.53
CA LEU A 42 7.18 4.87 0.39
C LEU A 42 8.22 3.75 0.40
N SER A 43 8.72 3.38 -0.78
CA SER A 43 9.75 2.33 -0.95
C SER A 43 11.14 2.75 -0.47
N ALA A 44 11.43 4.05 -0.38
CA ALA A 44 12.75 4.54 0.03
C ALA A 44 13.16 4.00 1.41
N ARG A 45 14.33 3.34 1.48
CA ARG A 45 14.88 2.84 2.74
C ARG A 45 15.50 4.02 3.52
N GLY A 46 15.22 4.11 4.82
CA GLY A 46 15.74 5.15 5.72
C GLY A 46 14.88 6.42 5.81
N THR A 47 14.20 6.81 4.74
CA THR A 47 13.30 8.00 4.71
C THR A 47 11.84 7.66 4.47
N GLY A 48 11.54 6.47 3.94
CA GLY A 48 10.19 5.93 3.78
C GLY A 48 9.95 4.72 4.67
N VAL A 49 8.94 3.92 4.32
CA VAL A 49 8.69 2.62 4.99
C VAL A 49 9.82 1.64 4.68
N GLY A 50 10.42 1.76 3.50
CA GLY A 50 11.48 0.88 3.01
C GLY A 50 10.89 -0.42 2.48
N ALA A 51 10.85 -0.60 1.17
CA ALA A 51 10.25 -1.75 0.50
C ALA A 51 10.83 -1.91 -0.91
N ASP A 52 10.75 -3.11 -1.47
CA ASP A 52 11.00 -3.31 -2.89
C ASP A 52 9.87 -2.75 -3.76
N GLY A 53 8.64 -2.69 -3.23
CA GLY A 53 7.50 -2.13 -3.94
C GLY A 53 6.27 -1.86 -3.08
N VAL A 54 5.23 -1.36 -3.74
CA VAL A 54 3.91 -1.09 -3.16
C VAL A 54 2.88 -1.91 -3.93
N VAL A 55 1.96 -2.56 -3.21
CA VAL A 55 0.89 -3.37 -3.78
C VAL A 55 -0.46 -2.79 -3.36
N PHE A 56 -1.36 -2.63 -4.31
CA PHE A 56 -2.74 -2.24 -4.07
C PHE A 56 -3.64 -3.46 -4.31
N VAL A 57 -4.41 -3.83 -3.29
CA VAL A 57 -5.37 -4.93 -3.36
C VAL A 57 -6.78 -4.38 -3.28
N GLU A 58 -7.63 -4.79 -4.20
CA GLU A 58 -9.04 -4.39 -4.23
C GLU A 58 -9.95 -5.61 -4.35
N ALA A 59 -11.09 -5.59 -3.65
CA ALA A 59 -12.15 -6.54 -3.90
C ALA A 59 -12.91 -6.16 -5.18
N ILE A 60 -12.97 -7.07 -6.15
CA ILE A 60 -13.72 -6.87 -7.40
C ILE A 60 -15.16 -7.38 -7.23
N LYS A 61 -15.31 -8.60 -6.71
CA LYS A 61 -16.58 -9.25 -6.37
C LYS A 61 -16.31 -10.37 -5.33
N PRO A 62 -17.34 -11.00 -4.74
CA PRO A 62 -17.12 -12.04 -3.74
C PRO A 62 -16.19 -13.15 -4.24
N GLY A 63 -15.09 -13.40 -3.52
CA GLY A 63 -14.08 -14.39 -3.88
C GLY A 63 -13.07 -13.97 -4.96
N GLU A 64 -13.14 -12.75 -5.48
CA GLU A 64 -12.22 -12.24 -6.51
C GLU A 64 -11.56 -10.94 -6.07
N VAL A 65 -10.23 -10.91 -6.16
CA VAL A 65 -9.39 -9.76 -5.81
C VAL A 65 -8.54 -9.31 -7.00
N GLY A 66 -8.45 -8.00 -7.19
CA GLY A 66 -7.52 -7.36 -8.11
C GLY A 66 -6.24 -6.96 -7.38
N MET A 67 -5.10 -7.08 -8.06
CA MET A 67 -3.80 -6.66 -7.56
C MET A 67 -3.11 -5.75 -8.58
N ARG A 68 -2.59 -4.62 -8.11
CA ARG A 68 -1.72 -3.70 -8.88
C ARG A 68 -0.40 -3.52 -8.13
N TYR A 69 0.73 -3.55 -8.85
CA TYR A 69 2.08 -3.43 -8.30
C TYR A 69 2.97 -2.55 -9.19
#